data_AF-A0A7X6V5A1-F1
#
_entry.id   AF-A0A7X6V5A1-F1
#
_cell.length_a   1.000
_cell.length_b   1.000
_cell.length_c   1.000
_cell.angle_alpha   90.00
_cell.angle_beta   90.00
_cell.angle_gamma   90.00
#
_symmetry.space_group_name_H-M   'P 1'
#
loop_
_entity.id
_entity.type
_entity.pdbx_description
1 polymer ?
#
loop_
_entity_poly.entity_id
_entity_poly.type
_entity_poly.pdbx_seq_one_letter_code
_entity_poly.pdbx_strand_id
1 'polypeptide(L)' 'MWNLTAMLSIMLGVLNLLPIPALDGGHILFLLIEIITRRKPSDKVLEVAQTIGMILLIALMILAFGNDIRGLFT' A
#
# COMPACT_ATOMS: atom_id res chain seq x y z
N MET A 1 -16.64 -7.99 20.84
CA MET A 1 -16.21 -8.49 19.51
C MET A 1 -16.32 -7.41 18.44
N TRP A 2 -17.50 -6.81 18.24
CA TRP A 2 -17.74 -5.77 17.22
C TRP A 2 -16.77 -4.57 17.27
N ASN A 3 -16.40 -4.10 18.46
CA ASN A 3 -15.45 -2.98 18.61
C ASN A 3 -14.05 -3.30 18.07
N LEU A 4 -13.56 -4.53 18.27
CA LEU A 4 -12.23 -4.95 17.80
C LEU A 4 -12.23 -5.12 16.28
N THR A 5 -13.29 -5.72 15.73
CA THR A 5 -13.51 -5.83 14.28
C THR A 5 -13.62 -4.46 13.61
N ALA A 6 -14.36 -3.53 14.21
CA ALA A 6 -14.49 -2.16 13.70
C ALA A 6 -13.14 -1.43 13.68
N MET A 7 -12.38 -1.52 14.78
CA MET A 7 -11.04 -0.90 14.87
C MET A 7 -10.06 -1.48 13.84
N LEU A 8 -9.99 -2.80 13.72
CA LEU A 8 -9.14 -3.46 12.72
C LEU A 8 -9.55 -3.08 11.29
N SER A 9 -10.85 -3.01 11.01
CA SER A 9 -11.37 -2.60 9.70
C SER A 9 -10.99 -1.16 9.35
N ILE A 10 -11.09 -0.24 10.32
CA ILE A 10 -10.66 1.16 10.13
C ILE A 10 -9.14 1.22 9.88
N MET A 11 -8.33 0.51 10.66
CA MET A 11 -6.87 0.46 10.45
C MET A 11 -6.51 -0.07 9.07
N LEU A 12 -7.12 -1.18 8.65
CA LEU A 12 -6.91 -1.76 7.32
C LEU A 12 -7.40 -0.81 6.20
N GLY A 13 -8.53 -0.13 6.40
CA GLY A 13 -9.04 0.86 5.46
C GLY A 13 -8.09 2.05 5.30
N VAL A 14 -7.57 2.59 6.40
CA VAL A 14 -6.59 3.68 6.38
C VAL A 14 -5.28 3.25 5.71
N LEU A 15 -4.77 2.06 6.02
CA LEU A 15 -3.57 1.52 5.39
C LEU A 15 -3.76 1.34 3.88
N ASN A 16 -4.90 0.80 3.45
CA ASN A 16 -5.20 0.63 2.02
C ASN A 16 -5.40 1.94 1.28
N LEU A 17 -5.78 3.03 1.94
CA LEU A 17 -5.94 4.33 1.31
C LEU A 17 -4.60 5.07 1.10
N LEU A 18 -3.50 4.56 1.66
CA LEU A 18 -2.18 5.17 1.46
C LEU A 18 -1.77 5.09 -0.02
N PRO A 19 -1.07 6.13 -0.54
CA PRO A 19 -0.61 6.19 -1.92
C PRO A 19 0.62 5.29 -2.15
N ILE A 20 0.52 4.02 -1.78
CA ILE A 20 1.57 3.02 -1.96
C ILE A 20 1.21 2.21 -3.22
N PRO A 21 2.07 2.22 -4.26
CA PRO A 21 1.84 1.37 -5.43
C PRO A 21 1.78 -0.10 -4.98
N ALA A 22 0.83 -0.88 -5.54
CA ALA A 22 0.40 -2.22 -5.10
C ALA A 22 -0.65 -2.31 -3.98
N LEU A 23 -1.05 -1.20 -3.34
CA LEU A 23 -2.30 -1.13 -2.55
C LEU A 23 -3.41 -0.40 -3.33
N ASP A 24 -4.66 -0.58 -2.89
CA ASP A 24 -5.85 0.05 -3.48
C ASP A 24 -5.71 1.57 -3.60
N GLY A 25 -5.10 2.23 -2.61
CA GLY A 25 -4.85 3.67 -2.58
C GLY A 25 -3.85 4.14 -3.65
N GLY A 26 -2.89 3.29 -4.02
CA GLY A 26 -2.01 3.54 -5.15
C GLY A 26 -2.78 3.57 -6.48
N HIS A 27 -3.71 2.62 -6.66
CA HIS A 27 -4.60 2.60 -7.83
C HIS A 27 -5.54 3.81 -7.87
N ILE A 28 -6.11 4.20 -6.73
CA ILE A 28 -6.92 5.41 -6.60
C ILE A 28 -6.10 6.65 -6.99
N LEU A 29 -4.83 6.74 -6.56
CA LEU A 29 -3.96 7.85 -6.94
C LEU A 29 -3.73 7.91 -8.46
N PHE A 30 -3.49 6.78 -9.13
CA PHE A 30 -3.33 6.74 -10.58
C PHE A 30 -4.60 7.18 -11.31
N LEU A 31 -5.76 6.73 -10.85
CA LEU A 31 -7.06 7.15 -11.39
C LEU A 31 -7.32 8.64 -11.16
N LEU A 32 -6.98 9.18 -9.98
CA LEU A 32 -7.09 10.61 -9.70
C LEU A 32 -6.20 11.43 -10.62
N ILE A 33 -4.95 11.00 -10.83
CA ILE A 33 -4.03 11.63 -11.78
C ILE A 33 -4.59 11.55 -13.21
N GLU A 34 -5.18 10.43 -13.60
CA GLU A 34 -5.84 10.28 -14.91
C GLU A 34 -7.02 11.24 -15.08
N ILE A 35 -7.87 11.39 -14.06
CA ILE A 35 -9.01 12.32 -14.08
C ILE A 35 -8.54 13.77 -14.19
N ILE A 36 -7.52 14.15 -13.41
CA ILE A 36 -6.95 15.51 -13.41
C ILE A 36 -6.25 15.80 -14.74
N THR A 37 -5.45 14.86 -15.25
CA THR A 37 -4.60 15.06 -16.43
C THR A 37 -5.35 14.75 -17.74
N ARG A 38 -6.51 14.09 -17.66
CA ARG A 38 -7.30 13.53 -18.79
C ARG A 38 -6.47 12.70 -19.77
N ARG A 39 -5.34 12.16 -19.32
CA ARG A 39 -4.43 11.34 -20.11
C ARG A 39 -4.18 10.05 -19.35
N LYS A 40 -4.40 8.93 -20.03
CA LYS A 40 -4.06 7.62 -19.47
C LYS A 40 -2.56 7.56 -19.22
N PRO A 41 -2.13 7.24 -17.98
CA PRO A 41 -0.75 6.83 -17.74
C PRO A 41 -0.42 5.70 -18.71
N SER A 42 0.79 5.71 -19.29
CA SER A 42 1.20 4.61 -20.17
C SER A 42 1.25 3.31 -19.37
N ASP A 43 0.84 2.19 -19.97
CA ASP A 43 0.87 0.86 -19.34
C ASP A 43 2.25 0.54 -18.74
N LYS A 44 3.33 1.01 -19.37
CA LYS A 44 4.70 0.87 -18.86
C LYS A 44 4.94 1.58 -17.53
N VAL A 45 4.34 2.76 -17.35
CA VAL A 45 4.47 3.52 -16.09
C VAL A 45 3.70 2.83 -14.98
N LEU A 46 2.53 2.29 -15.30
CA LEU A 46 1.71 1.55 -14.34
C LEU A 46 2.42 0.26 -13.90
N GLU A 47 2.96 -0.50 -14.85
CA GLU A 47 3.72 -1.73 -14.58
C GLU A 47 4.97 -1.45 -13.73
N VAL A 48 5.77 -0.44 -14.09
CA VAL A 48 6.96 -0.06 -13.31
C VAL A 48 6.58 0.40 -11.91
N ALA A 49 5.54 1.21 -11.75
CA ALA A 49 5.10 1.65 -10.44
C ALA A 49 4.59 0.48 -9.58
N GLN A 50 3.84 -0.46 -10.18
CA GLN A 50 3.38 -1.68 -9.52
C GLN A 50 4.56 -2.54 -9.06
N THR A 51 5.55 -2.75 -9.91
CA THR A 51 6.75 -3.55 -9.58
C THR A 51 7.57 -2.90 -8.48
N ILE A 52 7.79 -1.58 -8.54
CA ILE A 52 8.50 -0.83 -7.49
C ILE A 52 7.74 -0.93 -6.16
N GLY A 53 6.42 -0.76 -6.20
CA GLY A 53 5.54 -0.91 -5.04
C GLY A 53 5.63 -2.28 -4.40
N MET A 54 5.57 -3.34 -5.21
CA MET A 54 5.72 -4.72 -4.76
C MET A 54 7.08 -4.96 -4.08
N ILE A 55 8.18 -4.51 -4.68
CA ILE A 55 9.52 -4.66 -4.11
C ILE A 55 9.61 -3.90 -2.78
N LEU A 56 9.10 -2.68 -2.74
CA LEU A 56 9.07 -1.85 -1.53
C LEU A 56 8.27 -2.52 -0.40
N LEU A 57 7.10 -3.07 -0.70
CA LEU A 57 6.26 -3.78 0.28
C LEU A 57 6.96 -5.02 0.83
N ILE A 58 7.57 -5.84 -0.04
CA ILE A 58 8.32 -7.02 0.40
C ILE A 58 9.48 -6.61 1.31
N ALA A 59 10.23 -5.57 0.93
CA ALA A 59 11.32 -5.06 1.75
C ALA A 59 10.82 -4.55 3.12
N LEU A 60 9.72 -3.80 3.13
CA LEU A 60 9.12 -3.28 4.35
C LEU A 60 8.60 -4.40 5.25
N MET A 61 7.98 -5.44 4.66
CA MET A 61 7.52 -6.63 5.37
C MET A 61 8.71 -7.36 6.03
N ILE A 62 9.81 -7.57 5.31
CA ILE A 62 11.03 -8.19 5.88
C ILE A 62 11.58 -7.35 7.04
N LEU A 63 11.64 -6.03 6.89
CA LEU A 63 12.11 -5.12 7.93
C LEU A 63 11.20 -5.14 9.16
N ALA A 64 9.88 -5.09 8.96
CA ALA A 64 8.88 -5.14 10.02
C ALA A 64 8.95 -6.47 10.77
N PHE A 65 8.91 -7.61 10.06
CA PHE A 65 9.06 -8.93 10.67
C PHE A 65 10.39 -9.06 11.43
N GLY A 66 11.51 -8.61 10.84
CA GLY A 66 12.80 -8.63 11.53
C GLY A 66 12.84 -7.72 12.76
N ASN A 67 12.11 -6.60 12.75
CA ASN A 67 11.97 -5.73 13.91
C ASN A 67 11.11 -6.34 15.01
N ASP A 68 9.97 -6.94 14.64
CA ASP A 68 9.05 -7.60 15.56
C ASP A 68 9.73 -8.80 16.24
N ILE A 69 10.50 -9.59 15.48
CA ILE A 69 11.29 -10.70 16.02
C ILE A 69 12.32 -10.20 17.03
N ARG A 70 13.05 -9.12 16.72
CA ARG A 70 14.02 -8.53 17.67
C ARG A 70 13.33 -7.99 18.93
N GLY A 71 12.15 -7.39 18.78
CA GLY A 71 11.32 -6.92 19.89
C GLY A 71 10.78 -8.04 20.78
N LEU A 72 10.64 -9.27 20.27
CA LEU A 72 10.26 -10.44 21.06
C LEU A 72 11.42 -11.02 21.90
N PHE A 73 12.67 -10.74 21.54
CA PHE A 73 13.87 -11.26 22.22
C PHE A 73 14.55 -10.25 23.16
N THR A 74 14.02 -9.03 23.30
CA THR A 74 14.47 -7.99 24.24
C THR A 74 13.44 -7.80 25.33
#